data_AF-A0A819U4A7-F1
#
_entry.id   AF-A0A819U4A7-F1
#
_cell.length_a   1.000
_cell.length_b   1.000
_cell.length_c   1.000
_cell.angle_alpha   90.00
_cell.angle_beta   90.00
_cell.angle_gamma   90.00
#
_symmetry.space_group_name_H-M   'P 1'
#
loop_
_entity.id
_entity.type
_entity.pdbx_description
1 polymer ?
#
loop_
_entity_poly.entity_id
_entity_poly.type
_entity_poly.pdbx_seq_one_letter_code
_entity_poly.pdbx_strand_id
1 'polypeptide(L)'
;MTSSSILINYTNIYPAPVASPNAEAQLYGVNLLMNGDGETGPCAMLINVTHPTIWSYVGTITQIAYNNSAYGALTPTTPGPSDRGRCYFCGMSSSVTTMSQSIDLFPYVTDIASGNVSFNLSAWLGGWPNQDDSAQVSVDFLNYAYQIVGN
;
A
#
# COMPACT_ATOMS: atom_id res chain seq x y z
N MET A 1 21.47 -3.60 -7.95
CA MET A 1 20.81 -2.45 -7.27
C MET A 1 19.33 -2.72 -7.33
N THR A 2 18.84 -3.54 -6.42
CA THR A 2 17.47 -4.07 -6.42
C THR A 2 16.46 -2.94 -6.27
N SER A 3 15.40 -2.95 -7.07
CA SER A 3 14.29 -2.01 -6.91
C SER A 3 12.99 -2.69 -7.31
N SER A 4 12.37 -3.35 -6.34
CA SER A 4 10.94 -3.56 -6.39
C SER A 4 10.24 -2.26 -6.01
N SER A 5 9.34 -1.78 -6.86
CA SER A 5 8.48 -0.64 -6.56
C SER A 5 7.11 -1.17 -6.11
N ILE A 6 6.61 -0.68 -4.99
CA ILE A 6 5.33 -1.10 -4.42
C ILE A 6 4.46 0.14 -4.26
N LEU A 7 3.27 0.12 -4.83
CA LEU A 7 2.18 1.06 -4.54
C LEU A 7 1.00 0.21 -4.12
N ILE A 8 0.56 0.30 -2.86
CA ILE A 8 -0.57 -0.49 -2.36
C ILE A 8 -1.78 0.43 -2.40
N ASN A 9 -2.51 0.35 -3.50
CA ASN A 9 -3.43 1.41 -3.81
C ASN A 9 -4.76 1.30 -3.09
N TYR A 10 -5.29 0.11 -2.80
CA TYR A 10 -6.62 0.05 -2.17
C TYR A 10 -6.77 -1.18 -1.29
N THR A 11 -7.09 -0.97 -0.01
CA THR A 11 -7.82 -1.93 0.82
C THR A 11 -9.16 -1.29 1.18
N ASN A 12 -10.21 -1.55 0.38
CA ASN A 12 -11.54 -0.97 0.62
C ASN A 12 -12.49 -2.03 1.16
N ILE A 13 -13.32 -1.68 2.16
CA ILE A 13 -14.47 -2.50 2.56
C ILE A 13 -15.70 -1.98 1.84
N TYR A 14 -16.44 -2.82 1.12
CA TYR A 14 -17.70 -2.42 0.48
C TYR A 14 -18.91 -3.06 1.18
N PRO A 15 -20.03 -2.35 1.35
CA PRO A 15 -21.26 -2.98 1.78
C PRO A 15 -21.83 -3.81 0.63
N ALA A 16 -22.65 -4.82 0.93
CA ALA A 16 -23.51 -5.43 -0.07
C ALA A 16 -24.34 -4.35 -0.81
N PRO A 17 -24.75 -4.55 -2.07
CA PRO A 17 -25.44 -3.52 -2.85
C PRO A 17 -26.72 -3.03 -2.15
N VAL A 18 -26.68 -1.83 -1.58
CA VAL A 18 -27.83 -1.13 -1.00
C VAL A 18 -27.84 0.33 -1.48
N ALA A 19 -29.02 0.90 -1.68
CA ALA A 19 -29.21 2.27 -2.16
C ALA A 19 -28.63 3.31 -1.16
N SER A 20 -28.04 4.38 -1.71
CA SER A 20 -27.00 5.28 -1.17
C SER A 20 -27.19 5.88 0.25
N PRO A 21 -26.07 6.18 0.97
CA PRO A 21 -26.11 6.78 2.30
C PRO A 21 -25.90 8.31 2.33
N ASN A 22 -26.43 8.95 3.38
CA ASN A 22 -26.12 10.33 3.78
C ASN A 22 -24.71 10.43 4.40
N ALA A 23 -24.15 11.64 4.40
CA ALA A 23 -22.79 11.99 4.84
C ALA A 23 -22.55 11.80 6.36
N GLU A 24 -22.24 10.57 6.76
CA GLU A 24 -21.29 10.28 7.83
C GLU A 24 -19.91 10.03 7.19
N ALA A 25 -18.81 10.09 7.95
CA ALA A 25 -17.50 9.68 7.43
C ALA A 25 -17.67 8.31 6.77
N GLN A 26 -17.48 8.25 5.45
CA GLN A 26 -17.93 7.11 4.68
C GLN A 26 -17.16 5.88 5.13
N LEU A 27 -17.83 5.03 5.92
CA LEU A 27 -17.23 3.88 6.59
C LEU A 27 -16.80 2.84 5.54
N TYR A 28 -17.53 2.72 4.44
CA TYR A 28 -17.30 1.74 3.38
C TYR A 28 -17.01 2.41 2.02
N GLY A 29 -16.23 1.75 1.18
CA GLY A 29 -15.82 2.24 -0.13
C GLY A 29 -14.65 3.22 -0.07
N VAL A 30 -13.95 3.25 1.07
CA VAL A 30 -12.77 4.08 1.31
C VAL A 30 -11.54 3.19 1.48
N ASN A 31 -10.37 3.72 1.14
CA ASN A 31 -9.10 3.05 1.39
C ASN A 31 -8.76 3.09 2.88
N LEU A 32 -8.58 1.91 3.46
CA LEU A 32 -8.23 1.75 4.86
C LEU A 32 -6.72 1.83 5.12
N LEU A 33 -5.89 1.74 4.08
CA LEU A 33 -4.47 1.97 4.20
C LEU A 33 -4.17 3.46 4.25
N MET A 34 -3.42 3.88 5.26
CA MET A 34 -2.86 5.22 5.28
C MET A 34 -1.58 5.23 4.45
N ASN A 35 -1.36 6.27 3.64
CA ASN A 35 -0.17 6.38 2.79
C ASN A 35 0.05 5.15 1.89
N GLY A 36 -1.01 4.54 1.35
CA GLY A 36 -0.89 3.42 0.40
C GLY A 36 -0.34 3.85 -0.97
N ASP A 37 -0.62 5.10 -1.33
CA ASP A 37 -0.20 5.79 -2.54
C ASP A 37 1.22 6.39 -2.45
N GLY A 38 1.82 6.44 -1.25
CA GLY A 38 3.14 7.01 -1.04
C GLY A 38 3.18 8.54 -1.00
N GLU A 39 2.04 9.22 -0.84
CA GLU A 39 1.97 10.68 -0.89
C GLU A 39 2.05 11.38 0.48
N THR A 40 2.12 10.60 1.57
CA THR A 40 2.29 11.15 2.92
C THR A 40 3.76 11.14 3.33
N GLY A 41 4.28 12.30 3.70
CA GLY A 41 5.67 12.47 4.14
C GLY A 41 6.63 12.87 3.03
N PRO A 42 7.94 12.89 3.31
CA PRO A 42 8.94 13.36 2.37
C PRO A 42 9.20 12.34 1.27
N CYS A 43 9.38 12.86 0.05
CA CYS A 43 9.80 12.06 -1.09
C CYS A 43 11.25 12.36 -1.42
N ALA A 44 12.09 11.34 -1.31
CA ALA A 44 13.50 11.47 -1.61
C ALA A 44 13.72 11.94 -3.06
N MET A 45 14.49 13.02 -3.20
CA MET A 45 14.93 13.56 -4.49
C MET A 45 16.33 13.05 -4.88
N LEU A 46 17.03 12.39 -3.95
CA LEU A 46 18.36 11.80 -4.10
C LEU A 46 18.41 10.48 -3.31
N ILE A 47 19.59 9.87 -3.16
CA ILE A 47 19.79 8.63 -2.36
C ILE A 47 19.72 8.84 -0.84
N ASN A 48 19.20 9.98 -0.38
CA ASN A 48 18.91 10.11 1.04
C ASN A 48 17.75 9.16 1.36
N VAL A 49 18.01 8.19 2.25
CA VAL A 49 16.98 7.24 2.66
C VAL A 49 15.91 8.01 3.44
N THR A 50 14.73 8.16 2.85
CA THR A 50 13.55 8.69 3.53
C THR A 50 12.59 7.55 3.76
N HIS A 51 12.43 7.18 5.03
CA HIS A 51 11.56 6.09 5.40
C HIS A 51 10.09 6.43 5.14
N PRO A 52 9.28 5.46 4.68
CA PRO A 52 7.87 5.66 4.46
C PRO A 52 7.20 6.09 5.77
N THR A 53 6.44 7.17 5.70
CA THR A 53 5.70 7.66 6.88
C THR A 53 4.54 6.70 7.15
N ILE A 54 4.20 6.48 8.42
CA ILE A 54 3.10 5.63 8.93
C ILE A 54 3.37 4.11 8.87
N TRP A 55 4.07 3.61 7.86
CA TRP A 55 4.33 2.18 7.70
C TRP A 55 5.34 1.63 8.71
N SER A 56 5.09 0.43 9.24
CA SER A 56 6.15 -0.39 9.84
C SER A 56 6.93 -1.07 8.72
N TYR A 57 8.25 -1.24 8.87
CA TYR A 57 9.08 -1.80 7.81
C TYR A 57 10.31 -2.55 8.32
N VAL A 58 10.84 -3.42 7.44
CA VAL A 58 12.14 -4.08 7.59
C VAL A 58 12.95 -3.84 6.31
N GLY A 59 14.27 -3.73 6.43
CA GLY A 59 15.16 -3.52 5.29
C GLY A 59 15.33 -2.03 4.94
N THR A 60 15.52 -1.75 3.65
CA THR A 60 15.92 -0.41 3.17
C THR A 60 14.86 0.24 2.28
N ILE A 61 13.60 0.18 2.70
CA ILE A 61 12.52 0.86 2.00
C ILE A 61 12.67 2.39 2.04
N THR A 62 12.40 3.05 0.91
CA THR A 62 12.32 4.51 0.82
C THR A 62 11.09 4.96 0.03
N GLN A 63 10.55 6.12 0.37
CA GLN A 63 9.56 6.85 -0.44
C GLN A 63 10.32 7.84 -1.35
N ILE A 64 10.24 7.66 -2.66
CA ILE A 64 11.06 8.38 -3.66
C ILE A 64 10.17 9.11 -4.66
N ALA A 65 10.61 10.26 -5.15
CA ALA A 65 9.86 11.04 -6.12
C ALA A 65 9.97 10.46 -7.55
N TYR A 66 8.87 10.51 -8.31
CA TYR A 66 8.86 10.14 -9.73
C TYR A 66 9.74 11.05 -10.61
N ASN A 67 10.03 12.28 -10.18
CA ASN A 67 10.91 13.18 -10.93
C ASN A 67 12.38 13.09 -10.47
N ASN A 68 12.75 12.04 -9.74
CA ASN A 68 14.12 11.80 -9.34
C ASN A 68 14.94 11.36 -10.57
N SER A 69 16.00 12.10 -10.92
CA SER A 69 16.86 11.77 -12.06
C SER A 69 17.93 10.72 -11.73
N ALA A 70 18.00 10.26 -10.47
CA ALA A 70 19.01 9.32 -10.02
C ALA A 70 18.60 7.87 -10.31
N TYR A 71 19.59 7.04 -10.65
CA TYR A 71 19.51 5.57 -10.73
C TYR A 71 18.41 4.97 -11.62
N GLY A 72 17.93 5.73 -12.62
CA GLY A 72 16.86 5.25 -13.50
C GLY A 72 15.52 5.08 -12.77
N ALA A 73 15.27 5.92 -11.76
CA ALA A 73 14.00 5.98 -11.04
C ALA A 73 12.80 6.05 -12.00
N LEU A 74 11.65 5.58 -11.51
CA LEU A 74 10.42 5.64 -12.28
C LEU A 74 10.10 7.10 -12.57
N THR A 75 9.68 7.40 -13.79
CA THR A 75 9.27 8.75 -14.19
C THR A 75 7.75 8.89 -14.09
N PRO A 76 7.20 10.12 -14.15
CA PRO A 76 5.75 10.31 -14.21
C PRO A 76 5.09 9.61 -15.40
N THR A 77 5.86 9.20 -16.42
CA THR A 77 5.36 8.51 -17.61
C THR A 77 5.59 6.99 -17.60
N THR A 78 6.30 6.45 -16.60
CA THR A 78 6.45 4.99 -16.44
C THR A 78 5.07 4.35 -16.28
N PRO A 79 4.77 3.15 -16.84
CA PRO A 79 3.56 2.41 -16.47
C PRO A 79 3.41 2.27 -14.95
N GLY A 80 2.19 2.45 -14.45
CA GLY A 80 1.91 2.59 -13.03
C GLY A 80 0.47 3.05 -12.80
N PRO A 81 0.07 3.32 -11.56
CA PRO A 81 -1.29 3.76 -11.27
C PRO A 81 -1.65 5.06 -11.99
N SER A 82 -2.90 5.15 -12.44
CA SER A 82 -3.41 6.32 -13.16
C SER A 82 -3.55 7.56 -12.28
N ASP A 83 -3.73 7.36 -10.98
CA ASP A 83 -3.92 8.38 -9.94
C ASP A 83 -2.65 8.62 -9.12
N ARG A 84 -1.48 8.22 -9.62
CA ARG A 84 -0.20 8.45 -8.95
C ARG A 84 -0.02 9.93 -8.60
N GLY A 85 0.55 10.19 -7.44
CA GLY A 85 0.99 11.54 -7.09
C GLY A 85 2.45 11.75 -7.48
N ARG A 86 3.20 12.32 -6.54
CA ARG A 86 4.59 12.70 -6.72
C ARG A 86 5.55 11.55 -6.45
N CYS A 87 5.14 10.51 -5.75
CA CYS A 87 6.04 9.60 -5.06
C CYS A 87 5.62 8.14 -5.17
N TYR A 88 6.55 7.24 -4.85
CA TYR A 88 6.32 5.80 -4.81
C TYR A 88 7.28 5.14 -3.81
N PHE A 89 6.97 3.91 -3.37
CA PHE A 89 7.88 3.16 -2.50
C PHE A 89 8.88 2.32 -3.30
N CYS A 90 10.13 2.29 -2.84
CA CYS A 90 11.24 1.59 -3.47
C CYS A 90 12.01 0.78 -2.43
N GLY A 91 12.22 -0.51 -2.71
CA GLY A 91 12.87 -1.47 -1.81
C GLY A 91 14.37 -1.29 -1.55
N MET A 92 15.05 -0.47 -2.36
CA MET A 92 16.50 -0.27 -2.39
C MET A 92 17.28 -1.60 -2.28
N SER A 93 18.49 -1.58 -1.70
CA SER A 93 19.50 -2.65 -1.80
C SER A 93 19.42 -3.78 -0.77
N SER A 94 18.35 -3.91 0.02
CA SER A 94 18.24 -5.00 1.00
C SER A 94 17.84 -6.31 0.33
N SER A 95 18.29 -7.46 0.86
CA SER A 95 17.89 -8.78 0.37
C SER A 95 16.41 -9.07 0.59
N VAL A 96 15.83 -8.50 1.65
CA VAL A 96 14.41 -8.53 1.95
C VAL A 96 14.01 -7.14 2.46
N THR A 97 12.94 -6.61 1.89
CA THR A 97 12.32 -5.37 2.32
C THR A 97 10.82 -5.61 2.47
N THR A 98 10.25 -5.23 3.60
CA THR A 98 8.81 -5.34 3.86
C THR A 98 8.24 -4.03 4.38
N MET A 99 6.97 -3.80 4.10
CA MET A 99 6.15 -2.75 4.71
C MET A 99 4.85 -3.37 5.21
N SER A 100 4.39 -2.98 6.40
CA SER A 100 3.12 -3.46 6.96
C SER A 100 2.34 -2.35 7.69
N GLN A 101 1.02 -2.49 7.66
CA GLN A 101 0.06 -1.73 8.46
C GLN A 101 -0.94 -2.70 9.06
N SER A 102 -1.25 -2.52 10.34
CA SER A 102 -2.37 -3.19 11.00
C SER A 102 -3.56 -2.24 11.00
N ILE A 103 -4.68 -2.71 10.48
CA ILE A 103 -5.91 -1.94 10.37
C ILE A 103 -6.89 -2.47 11.43
N ASP A 104 -7.39 -1.57 12.28
CA ASP A 104 -8.44 -1.93 13.23
C ASP A 104 -9.79 -2.01 12.50
N LEU A 105 -10.38 -3.21 12.54
CA LEU A 105 -11.67 -3.50 11.92
C LEU A 105 -12.83 -3.47 12.93
N PHE A 106 -12.59 -3.05 14.18
CA PHE A 106 -13.62 -2.96 15.21
C PHE A 106 -14.91 -2.23 14.76
N PRO A 107 -14.84 -1.12 13.99
CA PRO A 107 -16.04 -0.43 13.50
C PRO A 107 -16.93 -1.27 12.57
N TYR A 108 -16.42 -2.36 11.99
CA TYR A 108 -17.09 -3.18 10.97
C TYR A 108 -17.54 -4.56 11.47
N VAL A 109 -17.29 -4.88 12.75
CA VAL A 109 -17.41 -6.25 13.27
C VAL A 109 -18.80 -6.86 13.08
N THR A 110 -19.85 -6.05 13.20
CA THR A 110 -21.24 -6.50 13.01
C THR A 110 -21.47 -6.94 11.57
N ASP A 111 -21.02 -6.14 10.60
CA ASP A 111 -21.23 -6.46 9.19
C ASP A 111 -20.33 -7.61 8.73
N ILE A 112 -19.09 -7.66 9.22
CA ILE A 112 -18.18 -8.79 9.00
C ILE A 112 -18.81 -10.08 9.52
N ALA A 113 -19.32 -10.08 10.76
CA ALA A 113 -19.96 -11.25 11.36
C ALA A 113 -21.23 -11.69 10.59
N SER A 114 -21.94 -10.75 9.97
CA SER A 114 -23.11 -11.03 9.15
C SER A 114 -22.79 -11.45 7.70
N GLY A 115 -21.51 -11.38 7.29
CA GLY A 115 -21.08 -11.69 5.92
C GLY A 115 -21.51 -10.65 4.87
N ASN A 116 -21.85 -9.43 5.30
CA ASN A 116 -22.43 -8.39 4.45
C ASN A 116 -21.40 -7.41 3.85
N VAL A 117 -20.11 -7.66 4.08
CA VAL A 117 -19.03 -6.82 3.57
C VAL A 117 -17.98 -7.64 2.84
N SER A 118 -17.34 -7.01 1.87
CA SER A 118 -16.19 -7.58 1.14
C SER A 118 -15.00 -6.62 1.20
N PHE A 119 -13.80 -7.19 1.11
CA PHE A 119 -12.55 -6.44 1.02
C PHE A 119 -12.01 -6.50 -0.40
N ASN A 120 -11.51 -5.40 -0.92
CA ASN A 120 -10.73 -5.38 -2.15
C ASN A 120 -9.29 -4.98 -1.83
N LEU A 121 -8.34 -5.88 -2.05
CA LEU A 121 -6.91 -5.61 -2.00
C LEU A 121 -6.37 -5.43 -3.42
N SER A 122 -5.61 -4.37 -3.65
CA SER A 122 -4.89 -4.18 -4.91
C SER A 122 -3.60 -3.41 -4.72
N ALA A 123 -2.63 -3.69 -5.58
CA ALA A 123 -1.35 -3.01 -5.61
C ALA A 123 -0.84 -2.89 -7.05
N TRP A 124 -0.12 -1.79 -7.31
CA TRP A 124 0.75 -1.64 -8.46
C TRP A 124 2.16 -2.03 -8.06
N LEU A 125 2.57 -3.21 -8.52
CA LEU A 125 3.87 -3.77 -8.22
C LEU A 125 4.73 -3.72 -9.48
N GLY A 126 5.98 -3.31 -9.31
CA GLY A 126 6.95 -3.18 -10.40
C GLY A 126 8.31 -3.71 -10.01
N GLY A 127 9.16 -3.81 -11.01
CA GLY A 127 10.55 -4.22 -10.90
C GLY A 127 11.32 -3.82 -12.16
N TRP A 128 12.63 -3.99 -12.14
CA TRP A 128 13.47 -3.69 -13.31
C TRP A 128 13.63 -4.96 -14.13
N PRO A 129 13.53 -4.91 -15.48
CA PRO A 129 13.57 -6.11 -16.32
C PRO A 129 14.84 -6.97 -16.17
N ASN A 130 15.95 -6.36 -15.76
CA ASN A 130 17.24 -7.03 -15.61
C ASN A 130 17.55 -7.36 -14.14
N GLN A 131 16.51 -7.49 -13.32
CA GLN A 131 16.62 -7.81 -11.90
C GLN A 131 15.65 -8.92 -11.57
N ASP A 132 16.14 -9.92 -10.85
CA ASP A 132 15.36 -11.08 -10.41
C ASP A 132 14.57 -10.77 -9.12
N ASP A 133 14.24 -9.51 -8.91
CA ASP A 133 13.50 -9.06 -7.73
C ASP A 133 12.04 -9.48 -7.83
N SER A 134 11.46 -9.87 -6.70
CA SER A 134 10.04 -10.19 -6.58
C SER A 134 9.36 -9.21 -5.63
N ALA A 135 8.26 -8.61 -6.07
CA ALA A 135 7.37 -7.83 -5.23
C ALA A 135 6.02 -8.56 -5.11
N GLN A 136 5.51 -8.63 -3.89
CA GLN A 136 4.25 -9.29 -3.57
C GLN A 136 3.48 -8.44 -2.55
N VAL A 137 2.16 -8.57 -2.56
CA VAL A 137 1.27 -8.00 -1.56
C VAL A 137 0.38 -9.13 -1.02
N SER A 138 0.14 -9.12 0.28
CA SER A 138 -0.76 -10.05 0.96
C SER A 138 -1.54 -9.32 2.04
N VAL A 139 -2.62 -9.95 2.49
CA VAL A 139 -3.40 -9.52 3.64
C VAL A 139 -3.63 -10.74 4.52
N ASP A 140 -3.50 -10.58 5.84
CA ASP A 140 -3.86 -11.60 6.81
C ASP A 140 -5.04 -11.07 7.63
N PHE A 141 -6.11 -11.85 7.75
CA PHE A 141 -7.21 -11.55 8.65
C PHE A 141 -6.93 -12.12 10.02
N LEU A 142 -6.98 -11.27 11.04
CA LEU A 142 -6.69 -11.62 12.42
C LEU A 142 -7.95 -11.60 13.28
N ASN A 143 -8.08 -12.54 14.22
CA ASN A 143 -9.07 -12.44 15.29
C ASN A 143 -8.59 -11.51 16.42
N TYR A 144 -9.42 -11.28 17.44
CA TYR A 144 -9.10 -10.42 18.59
C TYR A 144 -7.89 -10.89 19.42
N ALA A 145 -7.47 -12.15 19.25
CA ALA A 145 -6.28 -12.72 19.88
C ALA A 145 -5.04 -12.67 18.96
N TYR A 146 -5.10 -11.90 17.87
CA TYR A 146 -4.04 -11.76 16.86
C TYR A 146 -3.65 -13.07 16.17
N GLN A 147 -4.59 -14.02 16.07
CA GLN A 147 -4.39 -15.26 15.32
C GLN A 147 -4.91 -15.09 13.89
N ILE A 148 -4.15 -15.58 12.92
CA ILE A 148 -4.58 -15.61 11.51
C ILE A 148 -5.77 -16.55 11.37
N VAL A 149 -6.86 -16.04 10.83
CA VAL A 149 -8.11 -16.77 10.54
C VAL A 149 -8.44 -16.80 9.04
N GLY A 150 -7.66 -16.09 8.22
CA GLY A 150 -7.79 -16.06 6.77
C GLY A 150 -6.67 -15.27 6.11
N ASN A 151 -6.54 -15.41 4.80
CA ASN A 151 -5.54 -14.79 3.94
C ASN A 151 -6.14 -14.41 2.58
#